data_AF-A0A0J1IF77-F1
#
_entry.id   AF-A0A0J1IF77-F1
#
_cell.length_a   1.000
_cell.length_b   1.000
_cell.length_c   1.000
_cell.angle_alpha   90.00
_cell.angle_beta   90.00
_cell.angle_gamma   90.00
#
_symmetry.space_group_name_H-M   'P 1'
#
loop_
_entity.id
_entity.type
_entity.pdbx_description
1 polymer ?
#
loop_
_entity_poly.entity_id
_entity_poly.type
_entity_poly.pdbx_seq_one_letter_code
_entity_poly.pdbx_strand_id
1 'polypeptide(L)'
;MRIFFDIDGTLLDHRSSERAGVLELYTKHINAFRDFTRGEFCSLWCDISEKHFARFLKGEISFKKQRQERIIEVFNIAGILLTHEEADLAFLDYLQEYERNWRLFDDAMFCLEVMKKEHKLGIISNGYLETASR
;
A
#
# COMPACT_ATOMS: atom_id res chain seq x y z
N MET A 1 27.87 -0.41 -15.82
CA MET A 1 27.32 0.18 -14.57
C MET A 1 26.15 -0.68 -14.09
N ARG A 2 25.86 -0.69 -12.78
CA ARG A 2 24.63 -1.31 -12.24
C ARG A 2 23.66 -0.20 -11.88
N ILE A 3 22.40 -0.34 -12.26
CA ILE A 3 21.32 0.60 -11.92
C ILE A 3 20.28 -0.17 -11.12
N PHE A 4 19.85 0.39 -10.00
CA PHE A 4 18.80 -0.18 -9.18
C PHE A 4 17.57 0.70 -9.23
N PHE A 5 16.42 0.08 -9.45
CA PHE A 5 15.12 0.74 -9.43
C PHE A 5 14.40 0.38 -8.13
N ASP A 6 13.75 1.39 -7.55
CA ASP A 6 12.62 1.16 -6.67
C ASP A 6 11.39 0.71 -7.47
N ILE A 7 10.37 0.18 -6.80
CA ILE A 7 9.12 -0.28 -7.42
C ILE A 7 8.01 0.76 -7.24
N ASP A 8 7.55 0.97 -6.00
CA ASP A 8 6.32 1.69 -5.70
C ASP A 8 6.51 3.20 -5.89
N GLY A 9 5.82 3.77 -6.87
CA GLY A 9 5.98 5.18 -7.24
C GLY A 9 7.19 5.46 -8.14
N THR A 10 7.92 4.41 -8.56
CA THR A 10 9.04 4.49 -9.51
C THR A 10 8.73 3.73 -10.80
N LEU A 11 8.45 2.44 -10.72
CA LEU A 11 8.04 1.61 -11.85
C LEU A 11 6.53 1.37 -11.86
N LEU A 12 5.94 1.20 -10.68
CA LEU A 12 4.53 0.96 -10.45
C LEU A 12 3.84 2.28 -10.07
N ASP A 13 2.67 2.57 -10.66
CA ASP A 13 1.79 3.65 -10.24
C ASP A 13 1.04 3.28 -8.95
N HIS A 14 1.81 3.27 -7.86
CA HIS A 14 1.37 2.92 -6.53
C HIS A 14 0.14 3.73 -6.08
N ARG A 15 0.09 5.03 -6.40
CA ARG A 15 -0.99 5.92 -5.94
C ARG A 15 -2.35 5.54 -6.52
N SER A 16 -2.38 5.16 -7.80
CA SER A 16 -3.63 4.72 -8.45
C SER A 16 -4.11 3.39 -7.85
N SER A 17 -3.19 2.44 -7.65
CA SER A 17 -3.50 1.15 -7.02
C SER A 17 -3.96 1.32 -5.56
N GLU A 18 -3.27 2.15 -4.76
CA GLU A 18 -3.65 2.46 -3.37
C GLU A 18 -5.05 3.05 -3.32
N ARG A 19 -5.33 4.06 -4.15
CA ARG A 19 -6.65 4.68 -4.21
C ARG A 19 -7.75 3.68 -4.51
N ALA A 20 -7.52 2.73 -5.42
CA ALA A 20 -8.50 1.68 -5.71
C ALA A 20 -8.76 0.80 -4.49
N GLY A 21 -7.70 0.30 -3.83
CA GLY A 21 -7.83 -0.51 -2.62
C GLY A 21 -8.53 0.22 -1.47
N VAL A 22 -8.20 1.49 -1.24
CA VAL A 22 -8.82 2.30 -0.18
C VAL A 22 -10.31 2.51 -0.43
N LEU A 23 -10.69 2.73 -1.69
CA LEU A 23 -12.10 2.91 -2.06
C LEU A 23 -12.91 1.63 -1.92
N GLU A 24 -12.30 0.46 -2.15
CA GLU A 24 -12.94 -0.82 -1.87
C GLU A 24 -13.17 -1.00 -0.37
N LEU A 25 -12.13 -0.77 0.45
CA LEU A 25 -12.24 -0.83 1.91
C LEU A 25 -13.35 0.10 2.42
N TYR A 26 -13.38 1.34 1.94
CA TYR A 26 -14.46 2.29 2.25
C TYR A 26 -15.84 1.74 1.89
N THR A 27 -15.98 1.17 0.69
CA THR A 27 -17.26 0.66 0.19
C THR A 27 -17.76 -0.53 1.01
N LYS A 28 -16.88 -1.48 1.34
CA LYS A 28 -17.21 -2.64 2.18
C LYS A 28 -17.62 -2.24 3.61
N HIS A 29 -17.06 -1.15 4.13
CA HIS A 29 -17.31 -0.65 5.47
C HIS A 29 -18.11 0.66 5.49
N ILE A 30 -18.93 0.91 4.46
CA ILE A 30 -19.63 2.19 4.28
C ILE A 30 -20.49 2.59 5.50
N ASN A 31 -21.07 1.63 6.21
CA ASN A 31 -21.87 1.90 7.41
C ASN A 31 -21.03 2.49 8.55
N ALA A 32 -19.76 2.08 8.67
CA ALA A 32 -18.83 2.60 9.67
C ALA A 32 -18.30 3.98 9.29
N PHE A 33 -18.11 4.23 7.99
CA PHE A 33 -17.47 5.45 7.48
C PHE A 33 -18.44 6.41 6.78
N ARG A 34 -19.74 6.31 7.06
CA ARG A 34 -20.79 7.10 6.39
C ARG A 34 -20.64 8.62 6.56
N ASP A 35 -19.97 9.04 7.62
CA ASP A 35 -19.74 10.46 7.95
C ASP A 35 -18.53 11.04 7.20
N PHE A 36 -17.80 10.19 6.45
CA PHE A 36 -16.70 10.60 5.56
C PHE A 36 -17.15 10.51 4.12
N THR A 37 -16.79 11.50 3.31
CA THR A 37 -16.78 11.35 1.86
C THR A 37 -15.65 10.41 1.43
N ARG A 38 -15.74 9.88 0.20
CA ARG A 38 -14.66 9.08 -0.41
C ARG A 38 -13.31 9.79 -0.41
N GLY A 39 -13.30 11.11 -0.65
CA GLY A 39 -12.07 11.91 -0.69
C GLY A 39 -11.46 12.13 0.69
N GLU A 40 -12.29 12.38 1.70
CA GLU A 40 -11.86 12.49 3.09
C GLU A 40 -11.31 11.17 3.61
N PHE A 41 -11.97 10.04 3.28
CA PHE A 41 -11.48 8.72 3.66
C PHE A 41 -10.14 8.37 3.00
N CYS A 42 -9.95 8.71 1.72
CA CYS A 42 -8.65 8.55 1.07
C CYS A 42 -7.56 9.39 1.72
N SER A 43 -7.86 10.66 2.05
CA SER A 43 -6.88 11.55 2.70
C SER A 43 -6.51 11.02 4.09
N LEU A 44 -7.51 10.59 4.86
CA LEU A 44 -7.32 9.96 6.16
C LEU A 44 -6.44 8.71 6.08
N TRP A 45 -6.70 7.85 5.10
CA TRP A 45 -5.87 6.67 4.85
C TRP A 45 -4.42 7.05 4.58
N CYS A 46 -4.16 8.03 3.72
CA CYS A 46 -2.80 8.45 3.39
C CYS A 46 -2.06 8.95 4.64
N ASP A 47 -2.67 9.83 5.44
CA ASP A 47 -2.05 10.38 6.65
C ASP A 47 -1.66 9.29 7.66
N ILE A 48 -2.57 8.34 7.91
CA ILE A 48 -2.33 7.21 8.82
C ILE A 48 -1.30 6.23 8.24
N SER A 49 -1.35 6.00 6.92
CA SER A 49 -0.40 5.12 6.23
C SER A 49 1.03 5.66 6.32
N GLU A 50 1.22 6.95 6.04
CA GLU A 50 2.52 7.62 6.15
C GLU A 50 3.07 7.55 7.58
N LYS A 51 2.22 7.83 8.58
CA LYS A 51 2.58 7.74 10.00
C LYS A 51 3.14 6.36 10.37
N HIS A 52 2.42 5.28 10.08
CA HIS A 52 2.85 3.93 10.48
C HIS A 52 3.98 3.39 9.61
N PHE A 53 4.01 3.75 8.33
CA PHE A 53 5.13 3.38 7.46
C PHE A 53 6.43 4.06 7.90
N ALA A 54 6.39 5.33 8.32
CA ALA A 54 7.56 6.02 8.88
C ALA A 54 8.11 5.33 10.14
N ARG A 55 7.23 4.82 11.02
CA ARG A 55 7.64 4.03 12.20
C ARG A 55 8.33 2.72 11.81
N PHE A 56 7.82 2.05 10.77
CA PHE A 56 8.47 0.86 10.21
C PHE A 56 9.86 1.18 9.64
N LEU A 57 10.00 2.27 8.86
CA LEU A 57 11.29 2.68 8.30
C LEU A 57 12.34 3.03 9.36
N LYS A 58 11.90 3.49 10.55
CA LYS A 58 12.76 3.73 11.71
C LYS A 58 13.09 2.45 12.50
N GLY A 59 12.51 1.31 12.15
CA GLY A 59 12.68 0.05 12.87
C GLY A 59 11.90 -0.04 14.19
N GLU A 60 10.96 0.88 14.44
CA GLU A 60 10.18 0.93 15.68
C GLU A 60 9.13 -0.19 15.73
N ILE A 61 8.59 -0.58 14.58
CA ILE A 61 7.58 -1.63 14.43
C ILE A 61 7.89 -2.49 13.21
N SER A 62 7.41 -3.73 13.21
CA SER A 62 7.56 -4.63 12.07
C SER A 62 6.65 -4.24 10.89
N PHE A 63 6.96 -4.74 9.69
CA PHE A 63 6.12 -4.54 8.51
C PHE A 63 4.70 -5.08 8.69
N LYS A 64 4.54 -6.21 9.40
CA LYS A 64 3.21 -6.72 9.74
C LYS A 64 2.49 -5.78 10.71
N LYS A 65 3.18 -5.30 11.74
CA LYS A 65 2.59 -4.43 12.77
C LYS A 65 2.16 -3.09 12.19
N GLN A 66 2.90 -2.49 11.25
CA GLN A 66 2.44 -1.25 10.61
C GLN A 66 1.13 -1.41 9.83
N ARG A 67 0.91 -2.56 9.17
CA ARG A 67 -0.36 -2.87 8.47
C ARG A 67 -1.53 -2.93 9.45
N GLN A 68 -1.34 -3.66 10.55
CA GLN A 68 -2.35 -3.80 11.59
C GLN A 68 -2.68 -2.47 12.25
N GLU A 69 -1.66 -1.72 12.68
CA GLU A 69 -1.83 -0.44 13.36
C GLU A 69 -2.50 0.60 12.46
N ARG A 70 -2.20 0.59 11.16
CA ARG A 70 -2.89 1.43 10.16
C ARG A 70 -4.38 1.15 10.13
N ILE A 71 -4.77 -0.12 9.99
CA ILE A 71 -6.19 -0.51 9.95
C ILE A 71 -6.87 -0.21 11.28
N ILE A 72 -6.26 -0.56 12.40
CA ILE A 72 -6.81 -0.29 13.73
C ILE A 72 -7.06 1.20 13.93
N GLU A 73 -6.10 2.06 13.57
CA GLU A 73 -6.26 3.50 13.70
C GLU A 73 -7.38 4.05 12.79
N VAL A 74 -7.49 3.57 11.55
CA VAL A 74 -8.58 3.95 10.63
C VAL A 74 -9.95 3.61 11.23
N PHE A 75 -10.13 2.38 11.75
CA PHE A 75 -11.41 1.95 12.33
C PHE A 75 -11.72 2.59 13.69
N ASN A 76 -10.70 2.89 14.48
CA ASN A 76 -10.87 3.57 15.76
C ASN A 76 -11.46 4.99 15.60
N ILE A 77 -11.20 5.65 14.47
CA ILE A 77 -11.82 6.95 14.15
C ILE A 77 -13.34 6.84 13.96
N ALA A 78 -13.81 5.70 13.47
CA ALA A 78 -15.24 5.37 13.42
C ALA A 78 -15.78 4.81 14.76
N GLY A 79 -14.97 4.81 15.83
CA GLY A 79 -15.33 4.25 17.13
C GLY A 79 -15.34 2.72 17.19
N ILE A 80 -14.72 2.04 16.21
CA ILE A 80 -14.65 0.58 16.13
C ILE A 80 -13.28 0.11 16.60
N LEU A 81 -13.28 -0.74 17.64
CA LEU A 81 -12.07 -1.39 18.13
C LEU A 81 -11.92 -2.74 17.45
N LEU A 82 -10.82 -2.93 16.72
CA LEU A 82 -10.48 -4.19 16.06
C LEU A 82 -9.39 -4.93 16.84
N THR A 83 -9.45 -6.25 16.83
CA THR A 83 -8.31 -7.10 17.17
C THR A 83 -7.25 -7.05 16.06
N HIS A 84 -6.05 -7.59 16.32
CA HIS A 84 -5.03 -7.72 15.28
C HIS A 84 -5.48 -8.64 14.14
N GLU A 85 -6.24 -9.70 14.44
CA GLU A 85 -6.77 -10.65 13.46
C GLU A 85 -7.82 -10.00 12.57
N GLU A 86 -8.74 -9.22 13.16
CA GLU A 86 -9.73 -8.45 12.39
C GLU A 86 -9.06 -7.38 11.52
N ALA A 87 -8.01 -6.74 12.03
CA ALA A 87 -7.22 -5.78 11.27
C ALA A 87 -6.50 -6.43 10.08
N ASP A 88 -5.92 -7.63 10.27
CA ASP A 88 -5.32 -8.40 9.17
C ASP A 88 -6.37 -8.74 8.09
N LEU A 89 -7.58 -9.16 8.50
CA LEU A 89 -8.66 -9.48 7.56
C LEU A 89 -9.14 -8.26 6.77
N ALA A 90 -9.37 -7.12 7.43
CA ALA A 90 -9.74 -5.89 6.74
C ALA A 90 -8.61 -5.36 5.84
N PHE A 91 -7.34 -5.57 6.23
CA PHE A 91 -6.21 -5.25 5.35
C PHE A 91 -6.24 -6.05 4.04
N LEU A 92 -6.71 -7.31 4.06
CA LEU A 92 -6.81 -8.13 2.85
C LEU A 92 -7.83 -7.58 1.84
N ASP A 93 -8.90 -6.93 2.31
CA ASP A 93 -9.87 -6.30 1.42
C ASP A 93 -9.23 -5.14 0.64
N TYR A 94 -8.44 -4.32 1.32
CA TYR A 94 -7.61 -3.29 0.69
C TYR A 94 -6.57 -3.90 -0.25
N LEU A 95 -5.83 -4.92 0.22
CA LEU A 95 -4.69 -5.49 -0.51
C LEU A 95 -5.13 -6.16 -1.82
N GLN A 96 -6.23 -6.90 -1.82
CA GLN A 96 -6.72 -7.57 -3.03
C GLN A 96 -7.03 -6.58 -4.15
N GLU A 97 -7.71 -5.47 -3.84
CA GLU A 97 -8.01 -4.46 -4.85
C GLU A 97 -6.79 -3.60 -5.19
N TYR A 98 -5.86 -3.37 -4.25
CA TYR A 98 -4.56 -2.78 -4.54
C TYR A 98 -3.80 -3.60 -5.60
N GLU A 99 -3.66 -4.92 -5.40
CA GLU A 99 -2.91 -5.81 -6.29
C GLU A 99 -3.59 -5.99 -7.64
N ARG A 100 -4.93 -6.06 -7.68
CA ARG A 100 -5.69 -6.11 -8.94
C ARG A 100 -5.53 -4.88 -9.80
N ASN A 101 -5.25 -3.73 -9.17
CA ASN A 101 -5.07 -2.46 -9.84
C ASN A 101 -3.57 -2.11 -10.01
N TRP A 102 -2.65 -3.06 -9.86
CA TRP A 102 -1.26 -2.86 -10.21
C TRP A 102 -1.11 -2.44 -11.66
N ARG A 103 -0.47 -1.29 -11.85
CA ARG A 103 -0.22 -0.73 -13.17
C ARG A 103 1.16 -0.11 -13.20
N LEU A 104 1.95 -0.45 -14.20
CA LEU A 104 3.22 0.23 -14.47
C LEU A 104 2.95 1.64 -14.97
N PHE A 105 3.87 2.58 -14.71
CA PHE A 105 3.88 3.82 -15.48
C PHE A 105 4.08 3.50 -16.98
N ASP A 106 3.42 4.28 -17.84
CA ASP A 106 3.34 3.98 -19.27
C ASP A 106 4.73 3.91 -19.95
N ASP A 107 5.72 4.60 -19.40
CA ASP A 107 7.11 4.65 -19.86
C ASP A 107 8.05 3.64 -19.16
N ALA A 108 7.61 2.99 -18.08
CA ALA A 108 8.46 2.13 -17.26
C ALA A 108 9.06 0.97 -18.07
N MET A 109 8.22 0.26 -18.86
CA MET A 109 8.68 -0.86 -19.68
C MET A 109 9.67 -0.40 -20.76
N PHE A 110 9.39 0.71 -21.44
CA PHE A 110 10.29 1.24 -22.45
C PHE A 110 11.65 1.63 -21.86
N CYS A 111 11.64 2.30 -20.71
CA CYS A 111 12.87 2.69 -20.00
C CYS A 111 13.72 1.47 -19.64
N LEU A 112 13.11 0.43 -19.06
CA LEU A 112 13.82 -0.81 -18.71
C LEU A 112 14.42 -1.51 -19.94
N GLU A 113 13.68 -1.57 -21.06
CA GLU A 113 14.15 -2.18 -22.31
C GLU A 113 15.34 -1.45 -22.94
N VAL A 114 15.38 -0.13 -22.83
CA VAL A 114 16.52 0.68 -23.31
C VAL A 114 17.71 0.50 -22.38
N MET A 115 17.51 0.66 -21.06
CA MET A 115 18.59 0.68 -20.09
C MET A 115 19.31 -0.66 -19.95
N LYS A 116 18.59 -1.79 -20.10
CA LYS A 116 19.20 -3.12 -20.00
C LYS A 116 20.21 -3.44 -21.12
N LYS A 117 20.24 -2.65 -22.21
CA LYS A 117 21.20 -2.84 -23.31
C LYS A 117 22.63 -2.47 -22.91
N GLU A 118 22.77 -1.48 -22.02
CA GLU A 118 24.08 -0.92 -21.63
C GLU A 118 24.40 -1.10 -20.13
N HIS A 119 23.39 -1.49 -19.32
CA HIS A 119 23.50 -1.57 -17.88
C HIS A 119 22.93 -2.88 -17.33
N LYS A 120 23.47 -3.32 -16.19
CA LYS A 120 22.86 -4.39 -15.40
C LYS A 120 21.82 -3.77 -14.48
N LEU A 121 20.57 -4.20 -14.61
CA LEU A 121 19.46 -3.67 -13.81
C LEU A 121 19.23 -4.54 -12.58
N GLY A 122 18.78 -3.92 -11.49
CA GLY A 122 18.35 -4.58 -10.27
C GLY A 122 17.20 -3.84 -9.60
N ILE A 123 16.62 -4.46 -8.58
CA ILE A 123 15.52 -3.89 -7.79
C ILE A 123 15.99 -3.67 -6.35
N ILE A 124 15.62 -2.54 -5.75
CA ILE A 124 15.73 -2.26 -4.32
C ILE A 124 14.37 -1.70 -3.89
N SER A 125 13.63 -2.42 -3.07
CA SER A 125 12.32 -1.99 -2.58
C SER A 125 12.22 -2.20 -1.07
N ASN A 126 11.45 -1.33 -0.41
CA ASN A 126 11.06 -1.47 1.00
C ASN A 126 9.89 -2.45 1.18
N GLY A 127 9.31 -2.95 0.09
CA GLY A 127 8.29 -3.98 0.12
C GLY A 127 8.80 -5.23 0.81
N TYR A 128 7.99 -5.76 1.72
CA TYR A 128 8.30 -7.01 2.39
C TYR A 128 7.89 -8.17 1.49
N LEU A 129 8.86 -9.01 1.10
CA LEU A 129 8.57 -10.32 0.53
C LEU A 129 8.03 -11.22 1.65
N GLU A 130 6.74 -11.09 1.96
CA GLU A 130 6.01 -12.18 2.60
C GLU A 130 6.02 -13.29 1.56
N THR A 131 6.68 -14.42 1.85
CA THR A 131 6.95 -15.50 0.90
C THR A 131 5.67 -15.95 0.20
N ALA A 132 5.35 -15.33 -0.93
CA ALA A 132 4.30 -15.78 -1.83
C ALA A 132 4.92 -16.88 -2.67
N SER A 133 5.02 -18.07 -2.06
CA SER A 133 4.82 -19.29 -2.83
C SER A 133 3.40 -19.23 -3.37
N ARG A 134 3.24 -18.73 -4.59
CA ARG A 134 2.19 -19.10 -5.55
C ARG A 134 2.54 -18.58 -6.94
#